data_AF-A0A1W9MNA2-F1
#
_entry.id   AF-A0A1W9MNA2-F1
#
_cell.length_a   1.000
_cell.length_b   1.000
_cell.length_c   1.000
_cell.angle_alpha   90.00
_cell.angle_beta   90.00
_cell.angle_gamma   90.00
#
_symmetry.space_group_name_H-M   'P 1'
#
loop_
_entity.id
_entity.type
_entity.pdbx_description
1 polymer ?
#
loop_
_entity_poly.entity_id
_entity_poly.type
_entity_poly.pdbx_seq_one_letter_code
_entity_poly.pdbx_strand_id
1 'polypeptide(L)'
;MNSILEALGFRKEQIYEKWREEFVLDSTIFCIDTMPYGNFLEIEGEKENIRPLAEQIGLRWEQRIITSYIGIFAFIRQQLNLNFSDITFDNFKTVEADFGKYIEKVRSEK
;
A
#
# COMPACT_ATOMS: atom_id res chain seq x y z
N MET A 1 -11.59 -18.75 11.25
CA MET A 1 -10.33 -18.67 10.49
C MET A 1 -9.13 -18.51 11.43
N ASN A 2 -9.10 -17.50 12.32
CA ASN A 2 -7.97 -17.26 13.24
C ASN A 2 -7.56 -18.48 14.07
N SER A 3 -8.52 -19.18 14.69
CA SER A 3 -8.23 -20.35 15.54
C SER A 3 -7.55 -21.50 14.81
N ILE A 4 -7.76 -21.64 13.49
CA ILE A 4 -7.09 -22.66 12.67
C ILE A 4 -5.62 -22.29 12.47
N LEU A 5 -5.35 -21.03 12.13
CA LEU A 5 -3.98 -20.53 11.92
C LEU A 5 -3.17 -20.58 13.23
N GLU A 6 -3.79 -20.19 14.34
CA GLU A 6 -3.19 -20.27 15.67
C GLU A 6 -2.87 -21.72 16.07
N ALA A 7 -3.78 -22.66 15.80
CA ALA A 7 -3.55 -24.08 16.05
C ALA A 7 -2.40 -24.67 15.21
N LEU A 8 -2.13 -24.09 14.03
CA LEU A 8 -0.98 -24.43 13.18
C LEU A 8 0.32 -23.71 13.59
N GLY A 9 0.29 -22.89 14.65
CA GLY A 9 1.47 -22.17 15.16
C GLY A 9 1.74 -20.81 14.51
N PHE A 10 0.84 -20.33 13.65
CA PHE A 10 0.93 -18.96 13.13
C PHE A 10 0.47 -17.95 14.18
N ARG A 11 1.07 -16.75 14.13
CA ARG A 11 0.70 -15.61 14.98
C ARG A 11 0.41 -14.39 14.12
N LYS A 12 -0.46 -13.50 14.61
CA LYS A 12 -0.68 -12.21 13.98
C LYS A 12 0.61 -11.39 14.04
N GLU A 13 1.14 -11.03 12.88
CA GLU A 13 2.32 -10.16 12.80
C GLU A 13 1.91 -8.67 12.74
N GLN A 14 0.90 -8.34 11.94
CA GLN A 14 0.47 -6.96 11.72
C GLN A 14 -0.98 -6.92 11.20
N ILE A 15 -1.75 -5.89 11.58
CA ILE A 15 -3.03 -5.54 10.95
C ILE A 15 -2.82 -4.29 10.09
N TYR A 16 -3.49 -4.24 8.94
CA TYR A 16 -3.69 -2.98 8.23
C TYR A 16 -5.14 -2.85 7.77
N GLU A 17 -5.64 -1.62 7.77
CA GLU A 17 -6.95 -1.22 7.28
C GLU A 17 -6.79 -0.40 6.02
N LYS A 18 -7.74 -0.57 5.09
CA LYS A 18 -7.84 0.24 3.88
C LYS A 18 -9.28 0.36 3.44
N TRP A 19 -9.60 1.47 2.79
CA TRP A 19 -10.82 1.57 1.99
C TRP A 19 -10.43 1.42 0.52
N ARG A 20 -11.06 0.48 -0.18
CA ARG A 20 -10.76 0.16 -1.58
C ARG A 20 -11.98 0.48 -2.45
N GLU A 21 -11.73 1.20 -3.52
CA GLU A 21 -12.65 1.34 -4.65
C GLU A 21 -12.05 0.62 -5.86
N GLU A 22 -12.87 -0.14 -6.59
CA GLU A 22 -12.42 -0.93 -7.74
C GLU A 22 -13.12 -0.48 -9.02
N PHE A 23 -12.33 -0.29 -10.07
CA PHE A 23 -12.81 -0.03 -11.43
C PHE A 23 -12.30 -1.11 -12.36
N VAL A 24 -13.18 -1.66 -13.19
CA VAL A 24 -12.82 -2.73 -14.13
C VAL A 24 -12.85 -2.18 -15.54
N LEU A 25 -11.75 -2.40 -16.27
CA LEU A 25 -11.64 -2.15 -17.70
C LEU A 25 -11.10 -3.43 -18.37
N ASP A 26 -11.93 -4.06 -19.20
CA ASP A 26 -11.67 -5.37 -19.77
C ASP A 26 -11.31 -6.41 -18.68
N SER A 27 -10.10 -6.97 -18.73
CA SER A 27 -9.56 -7.91 -17.73
C SER A 27 -8.60 -7.26 -16.73
N THR A 28 -8.56 -5.93 -16.66
CA THR A 28 -7.70 -5.17 -15.75
C THR A 28 -8.52 -4.46 -14.68
N ILE A 29 -8.07 -4.53 -13.44
CA ILE A 29 -8.70 -3.90 -12.27
C ILE A 29 -7.81 -2.75 -11.78
N PHE A 30 -8.42 -1.60 -11.57
CA PHE A 30 -7.82 -0.43 -10.95
C PHE A 30 -8.34 -0.33 -9.52
N CYS A 31 -7.45 -0.56 -8.55
CA CYS A 31 -7.77 -0.54 -7.13
C CYS A 31 -7.27 0.77 -6.52
N ILE A 32 -8.20 1.66 -6.16
CA ILE A 32 -7.88 2.89 -5.43
C ILE A 32 -7.95 2.58 -3.94
N ASP A 33 -6.79 2.54 -3.30
CA ASP A 33 -6.63 2.23 -1.89
C ASP A 33 -6.36 3.49 -1.08
N THR A 34 -7.32 3.85 -0.22
CA THR A 34 -7.15 4.86 0.81
C THR A 34 -6.57 4.19 2.06
N MET A 35 -5.30 4.48 2.34
CA MET A 35 -4.59 4.05 3.54
C MET A 35 -4.49 5.22 4.54
N PRO A 36 -4.26 4.96 5.84
CA PRO A 36 -4.10 6.02 6.83
C PRO A 36 -2.97 7.04 6.54
N TYR A 37 -2.01 6.71 5.68
CA TYR A 37 -0.86 7.55 5.34
C TYR A 37 -0.79 7.97 3.86
N GLY A 38 -1.85 7.75 3.08
CA GLY A 38 -1.91 8.18 1.68
C GLY A 38 -2.84 7.35 0.81
N ASN A 39 -3.02 7.81 -0.43
CA ASN A 39 -3.83 7.13 -1.45
C ASN A 39 -2.93 6.46 -2.47
N PHE A 40 -3.33 5.26 -2.90
CA PHE A 40 -2.56 4.43 -3.81
C PHE A 40 -3.45 3.91 -4.92
N LEU A 41 -2.84 3.68 -6.08
CA LEU A 41 -3.47 2.98 -7.19
C LEU A 41 -2.69 1.70 -7.45
N GLU A 42 -3.35 0.56 -7.33
CA GLU A 42 -2.87 -0.71 -7.88
C GLU A 42 -3.57 -0.98 -9.21
N ILE A 43 -2.81 -1.51 -10.18
CA ILE A 43 -3.33 -1.96 -11.47
C ILE A 43 -3.05 -3.46 -11.52
N GLU A 44 -4.10 -4.26 -11.42
CA GLU A 44 -4.06 -5.72 -11.34
C GLU A 44 -4.58 -6.32 -12.65
N GLY A 45 -3.84 -7.26 -13.24
CA GLY A 45 -4.20 -7.90 -14.49
C GLY A 45 -3.00 -8.56 -15.16
N GLU A 46 -3.16 -8.93 -16.43
CA GLU A 46 -2.05 -9.46 -17.23
C GLU A 46 -0.95 -8.41 -17.40
N LYS A 47 0.31 -8.86 -17.31
CA LYS A 47 1.49 -7.97 -17.29
C LYS A 47 1.57 -7.07 -18.53
N GLU A 48 1.14 -7.61 -19.66
CA GLU A 48 1.13 -6.94 -20.96
C GLU A 48 0.14 -5.77 -21.01
N ASN A 49 -0.89 -5.79 -20.16
CA ASN A 49 -1.94 -4.77 -20.10
C ASN A 49 -1.63 -3.64 -19.11
N ILE A 50 -0.94 -3.96 -18.00
CA ILE A 50 -0.71 -3.02 -16.89
C ILE A 50 0.04 -1.75 -17.34
N ARG A 51 1.17 -1.90 -18.04
CA ARG A 51 2.02 -0.76 -18.42
C ARG A 51 1.34 0.18 -19.43
N PRO A 52 0.79 -0.33 -20.56
CA PRO A 52 0.06 0.52 -21.50
C PRO A 52 -1.09 1.28 -20.85
N LEU A 53 -1.84 0.63 -19.97
CA LEU A 53 -2.96 1.26 -19.26
C LEU A 53 -2.50 2.34 -18.28
N ALA A 54 -1.42 2.10 -17.53
CA ALA A 54 -0.83 3.12 -16.67
C ALA A 54 -0.40 4.36 -17.47
N GLU A 55 0.28 4.17 -18.62
CA GLU A 55 0.70 5.25 -19.50
C GLU A 55 -0.50 6.00 -20.10
N GLN A 56 -1.58 5.30 -20.46
CA GLN A 56 -2.81 5.89 -21.01
C GLN A 56 -3.49 6.86 -20.03
N ILE A 57 -3.44 6.59 -18.72
CA ILE A 57 -3.97 7.49 -17.68
C ILE A 57 -2.93 8.50 -17.17
N GLY A 58 -1.81 8.66 -17.88
CA GLY A 58 -0.80 9.68 -17.61
C GLY A 58 0.17 9.34 -16.48
N LEU A 59 0.21 8.08 -16.01
CA LEU A 59 1.16 7.63 -15.01
C LEU A 59 2.50 7.26 -15.66
N ARG A 60 3.59 7.68 -15.03
CA ARG A 60 4.95 7.34 -15.48
C ARG A 60 5.38 6.00 -14.90
N TRP A 61 5.67 5.04 -15.77
CA TRP A 61 6.07 3.69 -15.36
C TRP A 61 7.33 3.66 -14.47
N GLU A 62 8.26 4.59 -14.70
CA GLU A 62 9.49 4.73 -13.91
C GLU A 62 9.21 5.22 -12.48
N GLN A 63 8.05 5.83 -12.25
CA GLN A 63 7.61 6.33 -10.95
C GLN A 63 6.73 5.32 -10.20
N ARG A 64 6.59 4.08 -10.66
CA ARG A 64 5.83 3.07 -9.89
C ARG A 64 6.46 2.79 -8.53
N ILE A 65 5.64 2.40 -7.57
CA ILE A 65 6.08 1.96 -6.25
C ILE A 65 6.21 0.43 -6.30
N ILE A 66 7.34 -0.10 -5.85
CA ILE A 66 7.63 -1.55 -5.90
C ILE A 66 7.51 -2.19 -4.52
N THR A 67 7.54 -1.40 -3.45
CA THR A 67 7.39 -1.91 -2.08
C THR A 67 5.90 -2.04 -1.71
N SER A 68 5.58 -2.94 -0.79
CA SER A 68 4.21 -3.13 -0.30
C SER A 68 3.81 -2.05 0.71
N TYR A 69 2.52 -1.96 1.03
CA TYR A 69 2.02 -1.09 2.09
C TYR A 69 2.77 -1.27 3.42
N ILE A 70 3.04 -2.51 3.82
CA ILE A 70 3.79 -2.83 5.02
C ILE A 70 5.22 -2.29 4.95
N GLY A 71 5.89 -2.43 3.80
CA GLY A 71 7.22 -1.89 3.59
C GLY A 71 7.25 -0.36 3.62
N ILE A 72 6.25 0.29 3.00
CA ILE A 72 6.07 1.75 3.08
C ILE A 72 5.88 2.19 4.53
N PHE A 73 5.01 1.52 5.28
CA PHE A 73 4.76 1.87 6.67
C PHE A 73 5.98 1.62 7.56
N ALA A 74 6.76 0.58 7.32
CA ALA A 74 8.01 0.35 8.05
C ALA A 74 8.96 1.56 7.91
N PHE A 75 9.07 2.12 6.69
CA PHE A 75 9.83 3.34 6.46
C PHE A 75 9.23 4.54 7.21
N ILE A 76 7.92 4.79 7.08
CA ILE A 76 7.23 5.91 7.76
C ILE A 76 7.38 5.81 9.27
N ARG A 77 7.18 4.62 9.83
CA ARG A 77 7.32 4.33 11.26
C ARG A 77 8.71 4.70 11.77
N GLN A 78 9.76 4.40 11.01
CA GLN A 78 11.12 4.79 11.36
C GLN A 78 11.30 6.31 11.29
N GLN A 79 10.82 6.97 10.23
CA GLN A 79 10.98 8.43 10.07
C GLN A 79 10.24 9.25 11.13
N LEU A 80 9.05 8.79 11.54
CA LEU A 80 8.20 9.47 12.51
C LEU A 80 8.35 8.91 13.94
N ASN A 81 9.23 7.93 14.15
CA ASN A 81 9.46 7.23 15.41
C ASN A 81 8.15 6.73 16.07
N LEU A 82 7.28 6.08 15.27
CA LEU A 82 5.97 5.61 15.74
C LEU A 82 6.11 4.36 16.63
N ASN A 83 5.38 4.35 17.74
CA ASN A 83 5.42 3.30 18.75
C ASN A 83 4.44 2.14 18.49
N PHE A 84 3.71 2.16 17.37
CA PHE A 84 2.78 1.10 16.97
C PHE A 84 3.22 0.42 15.67
N SER A 85 2.78 -0.81 15.47
CA SER A 85 3.02 -1.60 14.25
C SER A 85 1.80 -1.74 13.36
N ASP A 86 0.58 -1.72 13.91
CA ASP A 86 -0.62 -1.91 13.12
C ASP A 86 -0.99 -0.64 12.35
N ILE A 87 -1.38 -0.79 11.08
CA ILE A 87 -1.77 0.28 10.17
C ILE A 87 -3.29 0.44 10.21
N THR A 88 -3.83 0.90 11.33
CA THR A 88 -5.27 1.14 11.48
C THR A 88 -5.57 2.63 11.39
N PHE A 89 -6.73 3.03 10.90
CA PHE A 89 -7.12 4.44 10.89
C PHE A 89 -7.11 5.04 12.31
N ASP A 90 -7.46 4.23 13.30
CA ASP A 90 -7.43 4.59 14.71
C ASP A 90 -6.03 4.97 15.21
N ASN A 91 -4.99 4.23 14.82
CA ASN A 91 -3.60 4.56 15.19
C ASN A 91 -3.11 5.88 14.56
N PHE A 92 -3.77 6.36 13.51
CA PHE A 92 -3.41 7.59 12.80
C PHE A 92 -4.29 8.79 13.16
N LYS A 93 -5.25 8.67 14.09
CA LYS A 93 -6.12 9.80 14.51
C LYS A 93 -5.36 11.04 14.97
N THR A 94 -4.17 10.86 15.54
CA THR A 94 -3.32 11.95 16.04
C THR A 94 -1.96 12.00 15.36
N VAL A 95 -1.78 11.28 14.24
CA VAL A 95 -0.52 11.20 13.49
C VAL A 95 -0.78 11.70 12.09
N GLU A 96 -0.17 12.83 11.72
CA GLU A 96 -0.17 13.28 10.34
C GLU A 96 0.96 12.56 9.59
N ALA A 97 0.60 11.53 8.83
CA ALA A 97 1.52 10.83 7.94
C ALA A 97 1.13 11.08 6.48
N ASP A 98 2.10 11.52 5.68
CA ASP A 98 1.93 11.69 4.24
C ASP A 98 3.10 11.01 3.53
N PHE A 99 2.82 9.86 2.92
CA PHE A 99 3.82 9.12 2.17
C PHE A 99 4.38 9.91 0.97
N GLY A 100 3.62 10.83 0.40
CA GLY A 100 4.06 11.67 -0.71
C GLY A 100 5.36 12.43 -0.41
N LYS A 101 5.57 12.84 0.86
CA LYS A 101 6.79 13.52 1.34
C LYS A 101 8.03 12.61 1.32
N TYR A 102 7.85 11.30 1.22
CA TYR A 102 8.90 10.28 1.32
C TYR A 102 9.06 9.42 0.07
N ILE A 103 8.26 9.67 -0.96
CA ILE A 103 8.15 8.79 -2.13
C ILE A 103 9.48 8.58 -2.85
N GLU A 104 10.29 9.63 -2.99
CA GLU A 104 11.59 9.55 -3.67
C GLU A 104 12.61 8.73 -2.86
N LYS A 105 12.57 8.79 -1.52
CA LYS A 105 13.47 8.01 -0.67
C LYS A 105 13.19 6.51 -0.85
N VAL A 106 11.91 6.14 -0.82
CA VAL A 106 11.48 4.74 -1.00
C VAL A 106 11.72 4.23 -2.43
N ARG A 107 11.63 5.09 -3.44
CA ARG A 107 11.99 4.72 -4.82
C ARG A 107 13.50 4.54 -5.02
N SER A 108 14.32 5.30 -4.29
CA SER A 108 15.80 5.30 -4.42
C SER A 108 16.50 4.13 -3.71
N GLU A 109 15.81 3.39 -2.84
CA GLU A 109 16.37 2.23 -2.13
C GLU A 109 16.48 0.96 -3.01
N LYS A 110 16.56 1.11 -4.35
CA LYS A 110 16.73 0.01 -5.31
C LYS A 110 17.73 0.32 -6.40
#